data_AF-A0A8T6V4E2-F1
#
_entry.id   AF-A0A8T6V4E2-F1
#
_cell.length_a   1.000
_cell.length_b   1.000
_cell.length_c   1.000
_cell.angle_alpha   90.00
_cell.angle_beta   90.00
_cell.angle_gamma   90.00
#
_symmetry.space_group_name_H-M   'P 1'
#
loop_
_entity.id
_entity.type
_entity.pdbx_description
1 polymer ?
#
loop_
_entity_poly.entity_id
_entity_poly.type
_entity_poly.pdbx_seq_one_letter_code
_entity_poly.pdbx_strand_id
1 'polypeptide(L)'
;QKSKANVWVTWIVRDLGEGVLGHAHLGKGVVEVTLGDYNCDGSFQLYNVQSVEKIMTHELGHSIGLPHIDDPNNIMFPSMKPGYAYCLLG
;
A
#
# COMPACT_ATOMS: atom_id res chain seq x y z
N GLN A 1 -22.99 9.13 -5.24
CA GLN A 1 -22.77 7.96 -6.13
C GLN A 1 -21.65 7.05 -5.58
N LYS A 2 -21.74 6.69 -4.28
CA LYS A 2 -20.82 5.77 -3.59
C LYS A 2 -21.45 4.42 -3.19
N SER A 3 -22.68 4.15 -3.61
CA SER A 3 -23.47 3.03 -3.07
C SER A 3 -23.43 1.75 -3.92
N LYS A 4 -22.83 1.78 -5.12
CA LYS A 4 -22.80 0.63 -6.05
C LYS A 4 -21.43 -0.01 -6.25
N ALA A 5 -20.33 0.61 -5.80
CA ALA A 5 -19.01 0.00 -5.96
C ALA A 5 -18.76 -1.05 -4.87
N ASN A 6 -18.05 -2.12 -5.24
CA ASN A 6 -17.64 -3.18 -4.32
C ASN A 6 -16.46 -2.75 -3.44
N VAL A 7 -15.57 -1.89 -3.96
CA VAL A 7 -14.34 -1.43 -3.30
C VAL A 7 -14.12 0.06 -3.59
N TRP A 8 -13.61 0.79 -2.61
CA TRP A 8 -13.26 2.22 -2.71
C TRP A 8 -11.77 2.39 -2.50
N VAL A 9 -11.03 2.77 -3.54
CA VAL A 9 -9.59 3.06 -3.42
C VAL A 9 -9.41 4.53 -3.05
N THR A 10 -8.60 4.79 -2.03
CA THR A 10 -8.16 6.13 -1.66
C THR A 10 -6.64 6.18 -1.54
N TRP A 11 -6.08 7.26 -2.06
CA TRP A 11 -4.65 7.54 -2.00
C TRP A 11 -4.38 8.45 -0.82
N ILE A 12 -3.36 8.13 -0.04
CA ILE A 12 -3.05 8.87 1.18
C ILE A 12 -1.59 9.32 1.19
N VAL A 13 -1.41 10.56 1.68
CA VAL A 13 -0.12 11.23 1.87
C VAL A 13 -0.05 11.57 3.37
N ARG A 14 0.00 10.54 4.20
CA ARG A 14 0.13 10.63 5.65
C ARG A 14 0.76 9.36 6.19
N ASP A 15 1.36 9.47 7.36
CA ASP A 15 1.79 8.32 8.15
C ASP A 15 0.55 7.52 8.62
N LEU A 16 0.53 6.22 8.34
CA LEU A 16 -0.50 5.29 8.79
C LEU A 16 -0.16 4.61 10.13
N GLY A 17 1.02 4.88 10.67
CA GLY A 17 1.64 4.14 11.76
C GLY A 17 2.93 3.46 11.30
N GLU A 18 3.79 3.17 12.27
CA GLU A 18 5.13 2.64 12.03
C GLU A 18 5.09 1.37 11.17
N GLY A 19 5.68 1.43 9.97
CA GLY A 19 5.79 0.28 9.05
C GLY A 19 4.52 -0.06 8.26
N VAL A 20 3.47 0.77 8.31
CA VAL A 20 2.23 0.51 7.57
C VAL A 20 2.22 1.22 6.22
N LEU A 21 2.21 0.44 5.13
CA LEU A 21 2.26 0.94 3.75
C LEU A 21 0.88 0.95 3.06
N GLY A 22 -0.12 0.34 3.66
CA GLY A 22 -1.48 0.25 3.12
C GLY A 22 -2.43 -0.31 4.16
N HIS A 23 -3.73 -0.13 3.92
CA HIS A 23 -4.76 -0.71 4.77
C HIS A 23 -6.01 -1.03 3.94
N ALA A 24 -6.48 -2.28 3.99
CA ALA A 24 -7.74 -2.67 3.41
C ALA A 24 -8.57 -3.54 4.36
N HIS A 25 -9.88 -3.45 4.18
CA HIS A 25 -10.81 -4.40 4.78
C HIS A 25 -10.80 -5.70 3.99
N LEU A 26 -10.97 -6.83 4.69
CA LEU A 26 -11.30 -8.09 4.05
C LEU A 26 -12.72 -8.03 3.47
N GLY A 27 -12.83 -8.13 2.14
CA GLY A 27 -14.11 -8.01 1.43
C GLY A 27 -14.48 -6.58 1.02
N LYS A 28 -15.78 -6.26 0.97
CA LYS A 28 -16.24 -4.93 0.51
C LYS A 28 -15.79 -3.85 1.49
N GLY A 29 -15.12 -2.81 1.00
CA GLY A 29 -14.66 -1.73 1.87
C GLY A 29 -13.77 -0.69 1.19
N VAL A 30 -13.07 0.06 2.02
CA VAL A 30 -12.04 1.02 1.60
C VAL A 30 -10.69 0.32 1.54
N VAL A 31 -9.94 0.63 0.49
CA VAL A 31 -8.52 0.32 0.29
C VAL A 31 -7.76 1.64 0.37
N GLU A 32 -6.93 1.79 1.39
CA GLU A 32 -6.01 2.90 1.56
C GLU A 32 -4.63 2.49 1.06
N VAL A 33 -4.07 3.25 0.12
CA VAL A 33 -2.73 3.03 -0.42
C VAL A 33 -1.86 4.23 -0.09
N THR A 34 -0.77 4.03 0.66
CA THR A 34 0.21 5.11 0.90
C THR A 34 1.04 5.38 -0.34
N LEU A 35 1.27 6.66 -0.60
CA LEU A 35 2.05 7.13 -1.75
C LEU A 35 3.53 7.39 -1.41
N GLY A 36 3.89 7.33 -0.13
CA GLY A 36 5.24 7.67 0.33
C GLY A 36 5.34 7.62 1.85
N ASP A 37 6.56 7.78 2.34
CA ASP A 37 6.90 7.87 3.76
C ASP A 37 8.13 8.77 3.98
N TYR A 38 8.69 8.76 5.19
CA TYR A 38 9.86 9.55 5.57
C TYR A 38 11.16 8.71 5.69
N ASN A 39 11.14 7.43 5.28
CA ASN A 39 12.21 6.48 5.59
C ASN A 39 13.42 6.56 4.64
N CYS A 40 13.33 7.33 3.56
CA CYS A 40 14.46 7.51 2.63
C CYS A 40 15.54 8.45 3.19
N ASP A 41 15.18 9.71 3.48
CA ASP A 41 16.15 10.76 3.84
C ASP A 41 15.66 11.65 5.01
N GLY A 42 14.61 11.23 5.71
CA GLY A 42 13.97 12.00 6.78
C GLY A 42 12.97 13.06 6.30
N SER A 43 12.86 13.30 4.99
CA SER A 43 11.79 14.08 4.38
C SER A 43 10.75 13.17 3.72
N PHE A 44 9.54 13.68 3.48
CA PHE A 44 8.51 12.89 2.81
C PHE A 44 8.93 12.62 1.35
N GLN A 45 9.02 11.34 1.00
CA GLN A 45 9.43 10.90 -0.33
C GLN A 45 8.35 10.01 -0.95
N LEU A 46 8.02 10.30 -2.21
CA LEU A 46 7.09 9.49 -2.98
C LEU A 46 7.73 8.14 -3.32
N TYR A 47 6.95 7.08 -3.19
CA TYR A 47 7.31 5.79 -3.74
C TYR A 47 7.35 5.82 -5.28
N ASN A 48 8.16 4.94 -5.85
CA ASN A 48 8.12 4.72 -7.29
C ASN A 48 6.83 3.99 -7.71
N VAL A 49 6.49 4.06 -9.00
CA VAL A 49 5.25 3.49 -9.55
C VAL A 49 5.11 2.00 -9.23
N GLN A 50 6.21 1.25 -9.32
CA GLN A 50 6.22 -0.19 -9.06
C GLN A 50 5.86 -0.53 -7.61
N SER A 51 6.29 0.28 -6.65
CA SER A 51 6.00 0.08 -5.23
C SER A 51 4.53 0.39 -4.94
N VAL A 52 4.00 1.49 -5.49
CA VAL A 52 2.59 1.85 -5.35
C VAL A 52 1.68 0.78 -5.98
N GLU A 53 2.04 0.25 -7.15
CA GLU A 53 1.31 -0.82 -7.82
C GLU A 53 1.30 -2.11 -6.98
N LYS A 54 2.45 -2.47 -6.39
CA LYS A 54 2.56 -3.66 -5.55
C LYS A 54 1.71 -3.55 -4.29
N ILE A 55 1.75 -2.40 -3.60
CA ILE A 55 0.92 -2.12 -2.42
C ILE A 55 -0.56 -2.19 -2.81
N MET A 56 -0.97 -1.48 -3.86
CA MET A 56 -2.36 -1.48 -4.32
C MET A 56 -2.86 -2.90 -4.63
N THR A 57 -2.04 -3.71 -5.29
CA THR A 57 -2.40 -5.09 -5.64
C THR A 57 -2.58 -5.96 -4.38
N HIS A 58 -1.71 -5.81 -3.38
CA HIS A 58 -1.84 -6.49 -2.08
C HIS A 58 -3.15 -6.14 -1.38
N GLU A 59 -3.46 -4.85 -1.27
CA GLU A 59 -4.68 -4.36 -0.61
C GLU A 59 -5.97 -4.75 -1.36
N LEU A 60 -5.91 -4.81 -2.69
CA LEU A 60 -7.01 -5.36 -3.49
C LEU A 60 -7.20 -6.88 -3.25
N GLY A 61 -6.12 -7.61 -2.98
CA GLY A 61 -6.17 -9.01 -2.56
C GLY A 61 -7.01 -9.19 -1.29
N HIS A 62 -6.78 -8.36 -0.27
CA HIS A 62 -7.62 -8.32 0.93
C HIS A 62 -9.08 -8.01 0.59
N SER A 63 -9.32 -7.08 -0.32
CA SER A 63 -10.69 -6.71 -0.74
C SER A 63 -11.47 -7.83 -1.43
N ILE A 64 -10.78 -8.82 -2.01
CA ILE A 64 -11.40 -10.05 -2.56
C ILE A 64 -11.33 -11.24 -1.61
N GLY A 65 -10.87 -11.03 -0.37
CA GLY A 65 -10.88 -12.01 0.71
C GLY A 65 -9.63 -12.88 0.82
N LEU A 66 -8.52 -12.50 0.18
CA LEU A 66 -7.25 -13.21 0.34
C LEU A 66 -6.59 -12.82 1.67
N PRO A 67 -6.21 -13.79 2.52
CA PRO A 67 -5.41 -13.51 3.71
C PRO A 67 -3.91 -13.38 3.34
N HIS A 68 -3.10 -12.99 4.32
CA HIS A 68 -1.64 -13.03 4.17
C HIS A 68 -1.14 -14.47 3.90
N ILE A 69 -0.05 -14.55 3.12
CA ILE A 69 0.65 -15.81 2.81
C ILE A 69 2.12 -15.63 3.19
N ASP A 70 2.67 -16.56 3.98
CA ASP A 70 4.07 -16.54 4.42
C ASP A 70 5.02 -17.10 3.35
N ASP A 71 5.02 -16.46 2.17
CA ASP A 71 5.94 -16.72 1.06
C ASP A 71 6.38 -15.38 0.47
N PRO A 72 7.67 -14.99 0.55
CA PRO A 72 8.18 -13.72 0.03
C PRO A 72 7.94 -13.47 -1.47
N ASN A 73 7.65 -14.53 -2.24
CA ASN A 73 7.33 -14.41 -3.67
C ASN A 73 5.84 -14.20 -3.94
N ASN A 74 4.99 -14.30 -2.92
CA ASN A 74 3.56 -14.10 -3.03
C ASN A 74 3.18 -12.62 -2.88
N ILE A 75 2.20 -12.15 -3.66
CA ILE A 75 1.72 -10.77 -3.56
C ILE A 75 1.07 -10.46 -2.20
N MET A 76 0.53 -11.49 -1.52
CA MET A 76 -0.06 -11.39 -0.19
C MET A 76 0.96 -11.57 0.95
N PHE A 77 2.26 -11.55 0.66
CA PHE A 77 3.28 -11.52 1.71
C PHE A 77 3.14 -10.24 2.55
N PRO A 78 3.11 -10.30 3.90
CA PRO A 78 2.75 -9.17 4.76
C PRO A 78 3.84 -8.09 4.88
N SER A 79 4.94 -8.19 4.14
CA SER A 79 6.07 -7.27 4.28
C SER A 79 6.70 -6.96 2.93
N MET A 80 7.05 -5.70 2.71
CA MET A 80 7.80 -5.28 1.54
C MET A 80 8.67 -4.08 1.88
N LYS A 81 9.81 -3.95 1.20
CA LYS A 81 10.59 -2.72 1.20
C LYS A 81 10.22 -1.90 -0.04
N PRO A 82 9.60 -0.71 0.10
CA PRO A 82 9.27 0.11 -1.05
C PRO A 82 10.54 0.75 -1.64
N GLY A 83 10.49 1.01 -2.95
CA GLY A 83 11.42 1.89 -3.64
C GLY A 83 10.85 3.30 -3.79
N TYR A 84 11.72 4.29 -3.90
CA TYR A 84 11.35 5.71 -3.99
C TYR A 84 11.57 6.26 -5.40
N ALA A 85 10.80 7.28 -5.77
CA ALA A 85 10.95 7.96 -7.04
C ALA A 85 12.20 8.87 -7.08
N TYR A 86 12.50 9.55 -5.97
CA TYR A 86 13.54 10.57 -5.89
C TYR A 86 14.30 10.53 -4.57
N CYS A 87 14.72 9.35 -4.10
CA CYS A 87 15.58 9.29 -2.91
C CYS A 87 16.96 9.89 -3.24
N LEU A 88 17.10 11.21 -3.09
CA LEU A 88 18.25 11.98 -3.61
C LEU A 88 19.51 11.81 -2.75
N LEU A 89 19.37 11.31 -1.51
CA LEU A 89 20.45 11.14 -0.54
C LEU A 89 20.66 9.66 -0.13
N GLY A 90 20.12 8.72 -0.91
CA GLY A 90 20.16 7.29 -0.63
C GLY A 90 21.54 6.65 -0.74
#